data_AF-A0A6C0KT78-F1
#
_entry.id   AF-A0A6C0KT78-F1
#
_cell.length_a   1.000
_cell.length_b   1.000
_cell.length_c   1.000
_cell.angle_alpha   90.00
_cell.angle_beta   90.00
_cell.angle_gamma   90.00
#
_symmetry.space_group_name_H-M   'P 1'
#
loop_
_entity.id
_entity.type
_entity.pdbx_description
1 polymer ?
#
loop_
_entity_poly.entity_id
_entity_poly.type
_entity_poly.pdbx_seq_one_letter_code
_entity_poly.pdbx_strand_id
1 'polypeptide(L)'
;MEFCEICDNLLYLRAEEDNSLIKYCKHCTFSKKESASGNNRAIKVSQNLYSEDDLLYLQYQNKYLRFDPTLPRVTHSLAQSDKILICPDASCKESKQKPQTLYVKYHPVHMKYLYCCDYCGITWREEDIK
;
A
#
# COMPACT_ATOMS: atom_id res chain seq x y z
N MET A 1 -12.77 10.51 -1.28
CA MET A 1 -13.47 11.62 -0.59
C MET A 1 -13.20 12.87 -1.40
N GLU A 2 -14.23 13.68 -1.69
CA GLU A 2 -14.10 14.87 -2.53
C GLU A 2 -14.32 16.12 -1.68
N PHE A 3 -13.54 17.16 -2.01
CA PHE A 3 -13.54 18.44 -1.30
C PHE A 3 -14.09 19.53 -2.19
N CYS A 4 -14.65 20.56 -1.57
CA CYS A 4 -15.19 21.71 -2.27
C CYS A 4 -14.06 22.62 -2.80
N GLU A 5 -14.09 22.98 -4.08
CA GLU A 5 -13.08 23.83 -4.73
C GLU A 5 -13.01 25.27 -4.18
N ILE A 6 -14.02 25.71 -3.41
CA ILE A 6 -14.11 27.09 -2.89
C ILE A 6 -13.57 27.21 -1.46
N CYS A 7 -13.82 26.20 -0.61
CA CYS A 7 -13.57 26.30 0.83
C CYS A 7 -12.91 25.05 1.43
N ASP A 8 -12.50 24.10 0.60
CA ASP A 8 -11.83 22.84 0.98
C ASP A 8 -12.58 22.00 2.02
N ASN A 9 -13.87 22.28 2.23
CA ASN A 9 -14.72 21.49 3.10
C ASN A 9 -15.19 20.20 2.42
N LEU A 10 -15.43 19.18 3.23
CA LEU A 10 -15.94 17.89 2.77
C LEU A 10 -17.31 18.04 2.09
N LEU A 11 -17.46 17.39 0.93
CA LEU A 11 -18.74 17.30 0.21
C LEU A 11 -19.61 16.18 0.78
N TYR A 12 -20.91 16.45 0.87
CA TYR A 12 -21.93 15.51 1.32
C TYR A 12 -22.85 15.11 0.17
N LEU A 13 -23.44 13.92 0.28
CA LEU A 13 -24.37 13.39 -0.71
C LEU A 13 -25.82 13.77 -0.36
N ARG A 14 -26.61 14.12 -1.38
CA ARG A 14 -28.06 14.36 -1.32
C ARG A 14 -28.72 13.70 -2.52
N ALA A 15 -29.85 13.04 -2.31
CA ALA A 15 -30.73 12.58 -3.38
C ALA A 15 -31.80 13.66 -3.65
N GLU A 16 -32.05 13.98 -4.91
CA GLU A 16 -33.20 14.78 -5.33
C GLU A 16 -34.39 13.91 -5.75
N GLU A 17 -35.57 14.52 -5.88
CA GLU A 17 -36.83 13.86 -6.28
C GLU A 17 -36.73 13.16 -7.64
N ASP A 18 -35.85 13.66 -8.52
CA ASP A 18 -35.56 13.09 -9.85
C ASP A 18 -34.67 11.83 -9.80
N ASN A 19 -34.42 11.23 -8.63
CA ASN A 19 -33.46 10.14 -8.41
C ASN A 19 -32.03 10.48 -8.84
N SER A 20 -31.68 11.76 -8.92
CA SER A 20 -30.32 12.22 -9.21
C SER A 20 -29.52 12.39 -7.92
N LEU A 21 -28.22 12.05 -7.97
CA LEU A 21 -27.31 12.19 -6.82
C LEU A 21 -26.49 13.47 -6.94
N ILE A 22 -26.50 14.28 -5.89
CA ILE A 22 -25.80 15.56 -5.84
C ILE A 22 -24.81 15.56 -4.68
N LYS A 23 -23.60 16.03 -4.97
CA LYS A 23 -22.57 16.34 -3.97
C LYS A 23 -22.65 17.83 -3.64
N TYR A 24 -22.89 18.18 -2.39
CA TYR A 24 -23.05 19.57 -1.96
C TYR A 24 -22.16 19.88 -0.76
N CYS A 25 -21.73 21.14 -0.65
CA CYS A 25 -21.04 21.65 0.54
C CYS A 25 -22.06 22.15 1.58
N LYS A 26 -21.82 21.91 2.87
CA LYS A 26 -22.65 22.50 3.95
C LYS A 26 -22.25 23.94 4.29
N HIS A 27 -21.02 24.33 3.98
CA HIS A 27 -20.47 25.63 4.36
C HIS A 27 -20.71 26.70 3.28
N CYS A 28 -20.70 26.32 2.00
CA CYS A 28 -20.91 27.23 0.88
C CYS A 28 -22.03 26.71 -0.05
N THR A 29 -22.38 27.50 -1.06
CA THR A 29 -23.43 27.20 -2.05
C THR A 29 -22.98 26.26 -3.17
N PHE A 30 -21.80 25.65 -3.07
CA PHE A 30 -21.29 24.74 -4.09
C PHE A 30 -22.08 23.42 -4.13
N SER A 31 -22.56 23.06 -5.31
CA SER A 31 -23.19 21.78 -5.59
C SER A 31 -22.74 21.25 -6.96
N LYS A 32 -22.51 19.94 -7.04
CA LYS A 32 -22.09 19.23 -8.23
C LYS A 32 -22.99 18.01 -8.42
N LYS A 33 -23.64 17.91 -9.57
CA LYS A 33 -24.41 16.71 -9.94
C LYS A 33 -23.45 15.60 -10.32
N GLU A 34 -23.62 14.42 -9.72
CA GLU A 34 -22.90 13.23 -10.18
C GLU A 34 -23.62 12.64 -11.39
N SER A 35 -22.96 12.67 -12.54
CA SER A 35 -23.38 11.91 -13.71
C SER A 35 -22.64 10.58 -13.71
N ALA A 36 -23.35 9.48 -13.96
CA ALA A 36 -22.73 8.18 -14.15
C ALA A 36 -21.71 8.26 -15.30
N SER A 37 -20.43 8.06 -15.00
CA SER A 37 -19.37 8.10 -16.00
C SER A 37 -19.33 6.76 -16.75
N GLY A 38 -19.90 6.71 -17.96
CA GLY A 38 -19.85 5.58 -18.89
C GLY A 38 -21.15 4.76 -19.02
N ASN A 39 -21.08 3.61 -19.72
CA ASN A 39 -22.20 2.69 -19.98
C ASN A 39 -22.79 2.01 -18.71
N ASN A 40 -22.32 2.36 -17.52
CA ASN A 40 -22.73 1.74 -16.27
C ASN A 40 -23.71 2.64 -15.52
N ARG A 41 -24.91 2.13 -15.23
CA ARG A 41 -26.02 2.90 -14.60
C ARG A 41 -25.89 3.07 -13.08
N ALA A 42 -24.85 2.51 -12.46
CA ALA A 42 -24.66 2.54 -11.02
C ALA A 42 -23.60 3.57 -10.60
N ILE A 43 -23.94 4.42 -9.63
CA ILE A 43 -23.02 5.38 -9.02
C ILE A 43 -22.37 4.73 -7.79
N LYS A 44 -21.03 4.69 -7.76
CA LYS A 44 -20.27 4.13 -6.65
C LYS A 44 -20.18 5.14 -5.49
N VAL A 45 -21.04 4.98 -4.48
CA VAL A 45 -21.11 5.87 -3.31
C VAL A 45 -20.04 5.57 -2.26
N SER A 46 -19.84 4.30 -1.96
CA SER A 46 -18.83 3.83 -1.02
C SER A 46 -18.23 2.54 -1.52
N GLN A 47 -16.96 2.33 -1.19
CA GLN A 47 -16.26 1.09 -1.44
C GLN A 47 -15.48 0.75 -0.17
N ASN A 48 -15.85 -0.35 0.46
CA ASN A 48 -15.06 -0.91 1.54
C ASN A 48 -14.04 -1.85 0.91
N LEU A 49 -12.75 -1.52 0.98
CA LEU A 49 -11.68 -2.46 0.66
C LEU A 49 -11.38 -3.28 1.92
N TYR A 50 -11.77 -4.55 1.89
CA TYR A 50 -11.45 -5.53 2.94
C TYR A 50 -10.17 -6.32 2.65
N SER A 51 -9.42 -5.98 1.60
CA SER A 51 -8.10 -6.57 1.35
C SER A 51 -7.10 -5.97 2.34
N GLU A 52 -7.15 -6.45 3.58
CA GLU A 52 -6.26 -6.04 4.67
C GLU A 52 -4.79 -6.25 4.30
N ASP A 53 -4.48 -7.30 3.54
CA ASP A 53 -3.12 -7.68 3.17
C ASP A 53 -2.31 -6.55 2.49
N ASP A 54 -2.88 -5.90 1.48
CA ASP A 54 -2.18 -4.84 0.73
C ASP A 54 -2.05 -3.55 1.54
N LEU A 55 -3.08 -3.21 2.32
CA LEU A 55 -3.03 -2.04 3.21
C LEU A 55 -1.99 -2.22 4.31
N LEU A 56 -1.96 -3.40 4.93
CA LEU A 56 -0.96 -3.76 5.92
C LEU A 56 0.43 -3.72 5.29
N TYR A 57 0.63 -4.32 4.11
CA TYR A 57 1.92 -4.30 3.43
C TYR A 57 2.41 -2.87 3.17
N LEU A 58 1.55 -1.99 2.62
CA LEU A 58 1.88 -0.59 2.35
C LEU A 58 2.21 0.19 3.62
N GLN A 59 1.55 -0.09 4.75
CA GLN A 59 1.82 0.56 6.02
C GLN A 59 3.25 0.26 6.52
N TYR A 60 3.73 -0.96 6.34
CA TYR A 60 5.08 -1.35 6.73
C TYR A 60 6.14 -0.99 5.69
N GLN A 61 5.76 -0.51 4.51
CA GLN A 61 6.72 -0.09 3.49
C GLN A 61 7.33 1.27 3.86
N ASN A 62 8.56 1.25 4.38
CA ASN A 62 9.28 2.47 4.73
C ASN A 62 10.73 2.43 4.21
N LYS A 63 11.14 3.52 3.56
CA LYS A 63 12.50 3.69 3.01
C LYS A 63 13.58 3.69 4.08
N TYR A 64 13.23 4.01 5.33
CA TYR A 64 14.17 4.15 6.43
C TYR A 64 14.36 2.87 7.27
N LEU A 65 13.65 1.78 6.97
CA LEU A 65 13.79 0.51 7.71
C LEU A 65 15.25 0.00 7.74
N ARG A 66 15.99 0.24 6.66
CA ARG A 66 17.40 -0.10 6.54
C ARG A 66 18.27 0.50 7.65
N PHE A 67 17.95 1.71 8.09
CA PHE A 67 18.78 2.44 9.06
C PHE A 67 18.40 2.14 10.50
N ASP A 68 17.37 1.32 10.73
CA ASP A 68 16.93 0.94 12.06
C ASP A 68 17.81 -0.22 12.59
N PRO A 69 18.57 -0.03 13.67
CA PRO A 69 19.37 -1.07 14.28
C PRO A 69 18.55 -2.05 15.13
N THR A 70 17.30 -1.73 15.47
CA THR A 70 16.43 -2.56 16.33
C THR A 70 15.71 -3.66 15.56
N LEU A 71 15.60 -3.51 14.23
CA LEU A 71 14.97 -4.51 13.39
C LEU A 71 15.87 -5.73 13.20
N PRO A 72 15.29 -6.95 13.24
CA PRO A 72 16.06 -8.17 13.09
C PRO A 72 16.60 -8.30 11.66
N ARG A 73 17.84 -8.78 11.58
CA ARG A 73 18.58 -8.96 10.32
C ARG A 73 18.96 -10.41 10.18
N VAL A 74 18.69 -10.99 9.02
CA VAL A 74 19.17 -12.33 8.68
C VAL A 74 20.41 -12.18 7.83
N THR A 75 21.50 -12.76 8.31
CA THR A 75 22.74 -12.94 7.54
C THR A 75 22.84 -14.40 7.13
N HIS A 76 22.93 -14.69 5.83
CA HIS A 76 23.14 -16.06 5.37
C HIS A 76 24.61 -16.28 5.01
N SER A 77 25.17 -17.41 5.44
CA SER A 77 26.43 -17.91 4.86
C SER A 77 26.10 -18.65 3.56
N LEU A 78 26.90 -18.43 2.51
CA LEU A 78 26.73 -19.03 1.18
C LEU A 78 26.82 -20.57 1.17
N ALA A 79 27.09 -21.20 2.32
CA ALA A 79 27.34 -22.64 2.46
C ALA A 79 26.09 -23.47 2.77
N GLN A 80 24.97 -22.86 3.17
CA GLN A 80 23.75 -23.59 3.54
C GLN A 80 22.69 -23.46 2.44
N SER A 81 22.39 -24.56 1.77
CA SER A 81 21.69 -24.65 0.47
C SER A 81 20.19 -24.38 0.47
N ASP A 82 19.53 -24.21 1.62
CA ASP A 82 18.11 -24.58 1.64
C ASP A 82 17.11 -23.41 1.50
N LYS A 83 17.51 -22.16 1.76
CA LYS A 83 16.74 -20.97 1.37
C LYS A 83 17.55 -19.69 1.60
N ILE A 84 18.27 -19.22 0.59
CA ILE A 84 19.01 -17.95 0.70
C ILE A 84 18.06 -16.82 0.33
N LEU A 85 17.75 -15.92 1.27
CA LEU A 85 17.02 -14.67 1.00
C LEU A 85 17.95 -13.68 0.28
N ILE A 86 18.23 -13.96 -1.00
CA ILE A 86 19.00 -13.10 -1.88
C ILE A 86 18.11 -11.96 -2.35
N CYS A 87 18.69 -10.76 -2.47
CA CYS A 87 17.99 -9.63 -3.06
C CYS A 87 17.57 -9.98 -4.50
N PRO A 88 16.30 -9.78 -4.90
CA PRO A 88 15.83 -10.09 -6.25
C PRO A 88 16.45 -9.19 -7.33
N ASP A 89 17.02 -8.04 -6.93
CA ASP A 89 17.62 -7.13 -7.88
C ASP A 89 19.02 -7.58 -8.32
N ALA A 90 19.18 -7.76 -9.62
CA ALA A 90 20.43 -8.13 -10.25
C ALA A 90 21.53 -7.05 -10.10
N SER A 91 21.14 -5.79 -9.88
CA SER A 91 22.06 -4.65 -9.74
C SER A 91 22.88 -4.68 -8.44
N CYS A 92 22.37 -5.35 -7.40
CA CYS A 92 22.97 -5.39 -6.08
C CYS A 92 24.04 -6.51 -5.99
N LYS A 93 25.32 -6.14 -6.21
CA LYS A 93 26.45 -7.08 -6.19
C LYS A 93 26.84 -7.49 -4.77
N GLU A 94 26.69 -6.58 -3.82
CA GLU A 94 27.08 -6.75 -2.42
C GLU A 94 26.22 -7.81 -1.73
N SER A 95 24.91 -7.85 -2.01
CA SER A 95 24.02 -8.87 -1.43
C SER A 95 24.35 -10.29 -1.87
N LYS A 96 25.02 -10.47 -3.02
CA LYS A 96 25.44 -11.78 -3.54
C LYS A 96 26.66 -12.33 -2.81
N GLN A 97 27.50 -11.47 -2.24
CA GLN A 97 28.70 -11.88 -1.50
C GLN A 97 28.41 -12.05 -0.01
N LYS A 98 27.65 -11.12 0.57
CA LYS A 98 27.25 -11.13 1.99
C LYS A 98 25.77 -10.79 2.07
N PRO A 99 24.86 -11.77 1.91
CA PRO A 99 23.43 -11.50 1.97
C PRO A 99 23.05 -11.06 3.37
N GLN A 100 22.58 -9.81 3.47
CA GLN A 100 21.96 -9.25 4.67
C GLN A 100 20.58 -8.69 4.29
N THR A 101 19.56 -9.27 4.91
CA THR A 101 18.16 -8.95 4.64
C THR A 101 17.44 -8.70 5.97
N LEU A 102 16.76 -7.57 6.05
CA LEU A 102 15.86 -7.24 7.14
C LEU A 102 14.49 -7.86 6.85
N TYR A 103 13.77 -8.27 7.90
CA TYR A 103 12.41 -8.77 7.75
C TYR A 103 11.49 -8.15 8.80
N VAL A 104 10.28 -7.81 8.36
CA VAL A 104 9.23 -7.23 9.23
C VAL A 104 7.96 -8.04 9.03
N LYS A 105 7.38 -8.51 10.13
CA LYS A 105 6.11 -9.24 10.12
C LYS A 105 4.97 -8.23 10.00
N TYR A 106 4.28 -8.20 8.86
CA TYR A 106 3.14 -7.30 8.66
C TYR A 106 1.79 -7.97 8.92
N HIS A 107 1.69 -9.28 8.68
CA HIS A 107 0.46 -10.03 8.93
C HIS A 107 0.67 -11.04 10.08
N PRO A 108 0.09 -10.82 11.27
CA PRO A 108 0.33 -11.68 12.43
C PRO A 108 -0.24 -13.09 12.26
N VAL A 109 -1.45 -13.23 11.70
CA VAL A 109 -2.19 -14.50 11.56
C VAL A 109 -1.60 -15.38 10.46
N HIS A 110 -1.51 -14.88 9.23
CA HIS A 110 -0.95 -15.60 8.08
C HIS A 110 0.59 -15.62 8.05
N MET A 111 1.26 -15.04 9.05
CA MET A 111 2.72 -14.98 9.15
C MET A 111 3.40 -14.46 7.87
N LYS A 112 2.83 -13.41 7.27
CA LYS A 112 3.43 -12.79 6.08
C LYS A 112 4.49 -11.77 6.48
N TYR A 113 5.59 -11.77 5.72
CA TYR A 113 6.76 -10.93 5.97
C TYR A 113 7.05 -10.01 4.79
N LEU A 114 7.52 -8.81 5.11
CA LEU A 114 8.14 -7.88 4.19
C LEU A 114 9.66 -8.03 4.37
N TYR A 115 10.36 -8.29 3.27
CA TYR A 115 11.81 -8.38 3.24
C TYR A 115 12.40 -7.09 2.67
N CYS A 116 13.52 -6.62 3.22
CA CYS A 116 14.24 -5.45 2.73
C CYS A 116 15.73 -5.74 2.66
N CYS A 117 16.36 -5.43 1.53
CA CYS A 117 17.81 -5.61 1.39
C CYS A 117 18.56 -4.46 2.07
N ASP A 118 19.56 -4.81 2.89
CA ASP A 118 20.35 -3.81 3.60
C ASP A 118 21.30 -2.99 2.71
N TYR A 119 21.49 -3.36 1.44
CA TYR A 119 22.43 -2.66 0.54
C TYR A 119 21.71 -1.71 -0.41
N CYS A 120 20.69 -2.20 -1.11
CA CYS A 120 19.94 -1.42 -2.11
C CYS A 120 18.62 -0.85 -1.58
N GLY A 121 18.11 -1.32 -0.43
CA GLY A 121 16.85 -0.84 0.17
C GLY A 121 15.58 -1.33 -0.54
N ILE A 122 15.71 -2.24 -1.52
CA ILE A 122 14.57 -2.83 -2.21
C ILE A 122 13.77 -3.68 -1.23
N THR A 123 12.45 -3.54 -1.27
CA THR A 123 11.49 -4.29 -0.46
C THR A 123 10.72 -5.28 -1.33
N TRP A 124 10.53 -6.51 -0.87
CA TRP A 124 9.79 -7.54 -1.59
C TRP A 124 9.03 -8.49 -0.64
N ARG A 125 8.03 -9.20 -1.18
CA ARG A 125 7.31 -10.29 -0.52
C ARG A 125 7.75 -11.62 -1.10
N GLU A 126 7.48 -12.71 -0.37
CA GLU A 126 7.74 -14.07 -0.88
C GLU A 126 6.96 -14.36 -2.17
N GLU A 127 5.74 -13.81 -2.30
CA GLU A 127 4.90 -13.92 -3.49
C GLU A 127 5.50 -13.28 -4.75
N ASP A 128 6.45 -12.34 -4.57
CA ASP A 128 7.08 -11.60 -5.66
C ASP A 128 8.32 -12.33 -6.23
N ILE A 129 8.85 -13.37 -5.55
CA ILE A 129 10.07 -14.11 -5.93
C ILE A 129 9.74 -15.37 -6.77
N LYS A 130 8.77 -15.28 -7.67
CA LYS A 130 8.40 -16.41 -8.54
C LYS A 130 9.45 -16.71 -9.61
#